data_AF-A0A9E3ESQ4-F1
#
_entry.id   AF-A0A9E3ESQ4-F1
#
_cell.length_a   1.000
_cell.length_b   1.000
_cell.length_c   1.000
_cell.angle_alpha   90.00
_cell.angle_beta   90.00
_cell.angle_gamma   90.00
#
_symmetry.space_group_name_H-M   'P 1'
#
loop_
_entity.id
_entity.type
_entity.pdbx_description
1 polymer ?
#
loop_
_entity_poly.entity_id
_entity_poly.type
_entity_poly.pdbx_seq_one_letter_code
_entity_poly.pdbx_strand_id
1 'polypeptide(L)'
;LIAAMPDVAIFGEKDYQQLLVIRRLVADLALPVEIVGAPTLREPDGLAMSSRNAYLGPRERAIAGRLNAVLRDAASEEAATRDLLAAGFDRVDYVAIRDAATLGAPSEGPKRILAAVRVGTTRLIDNMAVP
;
A
#
# COMPACT_ATOMS: atom_id res chain seq x y z
N LEU A 1 -3.30 4.82 -21.07
CA LEU A 1 -4.30 3.84 -21.53
C LEU A 1 -4.87 4.23 -22.88
N ILE A 2 -5.45 5.43 -23.05
CA ILE A 2 -6.04 5.85 -24.34
C ILE A 2 -5.01 6.04 -25.46
N ALA A 3 -3.94 6.81 -25.22
CA ALA A 3 -2.96 7.08 -26.29
C ALA A 3 -2.14 5.84 -26.71
N ALA A 4 -1.89 4.92 -25.78
CA ALA A 4 -1.09 3.72 -26.03
C ALA A 4 -1.92 2.52 -26.51
N MET A 5 -3.24 2.50 -26.24
CA MET A 5 -4.17 1.40 -26.56
C MET A 5 -3.62 -0.02 -26.28
N PRO A 6 -3.12 -0.31 -25.06
CA PRO A 6 -2.61 -1.65 -24.77
C PRO A 6 -3.76 -2.63 -24.58
N ASP A 7 -3.57 -3.90 -24.95
CA ASP A 7 -4.52 -4.96 -24.58
C ASP A 7 -4.52 -5.20 -23.07
N VAL A 8 -3.34 -5.12 -22.43
CA VAL A 8 -3.13 -5.36 -21.00
C VAL A 8 -2.27 -4.26 -20.40
N ALA A 9 -2.65 -3.75 -19.23
CA ALA A 9 -1.84 -2.85 -18.42
C ALA A 9 -1.65 -3.39 -17.00
N ILE A 10 -0.39 -3.43 -16.55
CA ILE A 10 0.01 -4.03 -15.27
C ILE A 10 0.32 -2.92 -14.27
N PHE A 11 -0.25 -3.00 -13.07
CA PHE A 11 -0.03 -2.06 -11.99
C PHE A 11 0.33 -2.80 -10.70
N GLY A 12 1.33 -2.29 -9.97
CA GLY A 12 1.75 -2.90 -8.70
C GLY A 12 0.71 -2.71 -7.59
N GLU A 13 0.45 -3.75 -6.82
CA GLU A 13 -0.49 -3.74 -5.69
C GLU A 13 -0.06 -2.86 -4.52
N LYS A 14 1.22 -2.46 -4.47
CA LYS A 14 1.72 -1.52 -3.46
C LYS A 14 0.92 -0.21 -3.48
N ASP A 15 0.57 0.27 -4.66
CA ASP A 15 -0.28 1.44 -4.87
C ASP A 15 -1.75 0.99 -5.02
N TYR A 16 -2.27 0.24 -4.04
CA TYR A 16 -3.57 -0.45 -4.14
C TYR A 16 -4.74 0.47 -4.44
N GLN A 17 -4.79 1.65 -3.81
CA GLN A 17 -5.81 2.65 -4.09
C GLN A 17 -5.76 3.13 -5.54
N GLN A 18 -4.55 3.34 -6.09
CA GLN A 18 -4.39 3.70 -7.49
C GLN A 18 -4.91 2.58 -8.40
N LEU A 19 -4.56 1.32 -8.11
CA LEU A 19 -5.04 0.16 -8.87
C LEU A 19 -6.58 0.12 -8.92
N LEU A 20 -7.27 0.33 -7.79
CA LEU A 20 -8.72 0.35 -7.75
C LEU A 20 -9.33 1.52 -8.52
N VAL A 21 -8.74 2.73 -8.40
CA VAL A 21 -9.17 3.90 -9.19
C VAL A 21 -9.03 3.62 -10.68
N ILE A 22 -7.93 3.02 -11.13
CA ILE A 22 -7.69 2.70 -12.53
C ILE A 22 -8.68 1.64 -13.03
N ARG A 23 -8.91 0.58 -12.25
CA ARG A 23 -9.92 -0.44 -12.57
C ARG A 23 -11.30 0.18 -12.72
N ARG A 24 -11.69 1.06 -11.79
CA ARG A 24 -12.99 1.73 -11.85
C ARG A 24 -13.11 2.66 -13.06
N LEU A 25 -12.07 3.43 -13.36
CA LEU A 25 -12.02 4.30 -14.53
C LEU A 25 -12.18 3.51 -15.84
N VAL A 26 -11.47 2.39 -15.97
CA VAL A 26 -11.54 1.52 -17.16
C VAL A 26 -12.95 0.94 -17.33
N ALA A 27 -13.55 0.47 -16.23
CA ALA A 27 -14.92 -0.06 -16.24
C ALA A 27 -15.95 1.03 -16.58
N ASP A 28 -15.89 2.19 -15.93
CA ASP A 28 -16.86 3.27 -16.11
C ASP A 28 -16.82 3.89 -17.51
N LEU A 29 -15.66 3.88 -18.16
CA LEU A 29 -15.48 4.39 -19.52
C LEU A 29 -15.49 3.30 -20.60
N ALA A 30 -15.79 2.04 -20.22
CA ALA A 30 -15.77 0.88 -21.11
C ALA A 30 -14.50 0.79 -21.99
N LEU A 31 -13.33 1.08 -21.40
CA LEU A 31 -12.07 1.02 -22.14
C LEU A 31 -11.70 -0.45 -22.40
N PRO A 32 -11.30 -0.83 -23.63
CA PRO A 32 -10.96 -2.20 -23.98
C PRO A 32 -9.54 -2.56 -23.52
N VAL A 33 -9.27 -2.46 -22.22
CA VAL A 33 -7.95 -2.73 -21.62
C VAL A 33 -8.12 -3.61 -20.39
N GLU A 34 -7.40 -4.72 -20.32
CA GLU A 34 -7.33 -5.55 -19.12
C GLU A 34 -6.38 -4.93 -18.07
N ILE A 35 -6.83 -4.80 -16.82
CA ILE A 35 -6.04 -4.26 -15.71
C ILE A 35 -5.60 -5.34 -14.73
N VAL A 36 -4.32 -5.69 -14.81
CA VAL A 36 -3.70 -6.72 -13.97
C VAL A 36 -2.99 -6.10 -12.78
N GLY A 37 -3.30 -6.61 -11.58
CA GLY A 37 -2.56 -6.27 -10.35
C GLY A 37 -1.35 -7.17 -10.20
N ALA A 38 -0.15 -6.61 -10.13
CA ALA A 38 1.07 -7.36 -9.84
C ALA A 38 1.35 -7.33 -8.33
N PRO A 39 1.62 -8.48 -7.68
CA PRO A 39 1.95 -8.52 -6.25
C PRO A 39 3.09 -7.57 -5.88
N THR A 40 3.00 -6.99 -4.69
CA THR A 40 4.07 -6.12 -4.16
C THR A 40 5.37 -6.90 -4.03
N LEU A 41 6.39 -6.52 -4.81
CA LEU A 41 7.74 -7.03 -4.61
C LEU A 41 8.35 -6.39 -3.35
N ARG A 42 9.02 -7.21 -2.55
CA ARG A 42 9.57 -6.82 -1.25
C ARG A 42 11.07 -7.10 -1.18
N GLU A 43 11.76 -6.25 -0.46
CA GLU A 43 13.14 -6.46 -0.01
C GLU A 43 13.21 -7.66 0.96
N PRO A 44 14.41 -8.23 1.25
CA PRO A 44 14.54 -9.37 2.16
C PRO A 44 13.96 -9.16 3.57
N ASP A 45 13.90 -7.91 4.02
CA ASP A 45 13.33 -7.53 5.32
C ASP A 45 11.84 -7.18 5.27
N GLY A 46 11.19 -7.35 4.12
CA GLY A 46 9.76 -7.14 3.92
C GLY A 46 9.37 -5.73 3.47
N LEU A 47 10.30 -4.77 3.40
CA LEU A 47 10.01 -3.43 2.88
C LEU A 47 9.50 -3.52 1.44
N ALA A 48 8.35 -2.92 1.15
CA ALA A 48 7.86 -2.81 -0.22
C ALA A 48 8.86 -2.04 -1.10
N MET A 49 9.24 -2.61 -2.25
CA MET A 49 10.19 -1.98 -3.15
C MET A 49 9.64 -0.64 -3.67
N SER A 50 10.52 0.35 -3.71
CA SER A 50 10.17 1.73 -4.06
C SER A 50 11.41 2.45 -4.56
N SER A 51 11.29 3.20 -5.64
CA SER A 51 12.34 4.16 -6.04
C SER A 51 12.65 5.16 -4.91
N ARG A 52 11.64 5.51 -4.11
CA ARG A 52 11.79 6.40 -2.95
C ARG A 52 12.62 5.80 -1.81
N ASN A 53 12.85 4.48 -1.79
CA ASN A 53 13.73 3.87 -0.78
C ASN A 53 15.18 4.36 -0.92
N ALA A 54 15.58 4.83 -2.11
CA ALA A 54 16.89 5.43 -2.34
C ALA A 54 17.13 6.73 -1.54
N TYR A 55 16.09 7.34 -0.99
CA TYR A 55 16.20 8.54 -0.16
C TYR A 55 16.47 8.25 1.31
N LEU A 56 16.35 6.98 1.72
CA LEU A 56 16.48 6.57 3.11
C LEU A 56 17.95 6.46 3.51
N GLY A 57 18.35 7.16 4.56
CA GLY A 57 19.61 6.91 5.24
C GLY A 57 19.61 5.53 5.93
N PRO A 58 20.77 5.01 6.39
CA PRO A 58 20.86 3.67 6.98
C PRO A 58 19.89 3.43 8.16
N ARG A 59 19.75 4.41 9.05
CA ARG A 59 18.82 4.35 10.19
C ARG A 59 17.36 4.34 9.73
N GLU A 60 17.02 5.21 8.80
CA GLU A 60 15.65 5.33 8.25
C GLU A 60 15.26 4.06 7.49
N ARG A 61 16.21 3.47 6.76
CA ARG A 61 16.01 2.20 6.04
C ARG A 61 15.72 1.03 6.98
N ALA A 62 16.40 0.96 8.13
CA ALA A 62 16.15 -0.06 9.15
C ALA A 62 14.76 0.11 9.79
N ILE A 63 14.30 1.35 10.01
CA ILE A 63 12.95 1.65 10.49
C ILE A 63 11.92 1.27 9.42
N ALA A 64 12.14 1.67 8.16
CA ALA A 64 11.25 1.38 7.04
C ALA A 64 10.97 -0.12 6.87
N GLY A 65 11.98 -0.98 7.08
CA GLY A 65 11.84 -2.45 7.03
C GLY A 65 10.78 -3.01 7.99
N ARG A 66 10.44 -2.29 9.05
CA ARG A 66 9.46 -2.73 10.05
C ARG A 66 8.01 -2.53 9.62
N LEU A 67 7.75 -1.73 8.58
CA LEU A 67 6.40 -1.35 8.16
C LEU A 67 5.52 -2.59 7.89
N ASN A 68 6.02 -3.52 7.08
CA ASN A 68 5.24 -4.70 6.71
C ASN A 68 4.91 -5.59 7.93
N ALA A 69 5.87 -5.79 8.82
CA ALA A 69 5.67 -6.59 10.02
C ALA A 69 4.61 -5.96 10.95
N VAL A 70 4.69 -4.65 11.17
CA VAL A 70 3.70 -3.95 12.00
C VAL A 70 2.30 -4.05 11.42
N LEU A 71 2.13 -3.93 10.09
CA LEU A 71 0.81 -4.09 9.47
C LEU A 71 0.28 -5.52 9.57
N ARG A 72 1.14 -6.51 9.43
CA ARG A 72 0.76 -7.92 9.52
C ARG A 72 0.28 -8.31 10.90
N ASP A 73 0.95 -7.79 11.92
CA ASP A 73 0.73 -8.17 13.31
C ASP A 73 -0.26 -7.21 14.01
N ALA A 74 -0.88 -6.29 13.27
CA ALA A 74 -1.80 -5.28 13.78
C ALA A 74 -3.14 -5.88 14.24
N ALA A 75 -3.50 -5.64 15.51
CA ALA A 75 -4.81 -6.00 16.05
C ALA A 75 -5.92 -4.99 15.72
N SER A 76 -5.56 -3.73 15.47
CA SER A 76 -6.47 -2.64 15.10
C SER A 76 -5.71 -1.49 14.42
N GLU A 77 -6.42 -0.51 13.86
CA GLU A 77 -5.82 0.70 13.29
C GLU A 77 -5.01 1.50 14.33
N GLU A 78 -5.53 1.59 15.56
CA GLU A 78 -4.89 2.29 16.68
C GLU A 78 -3.65 1.54 17.16
N ALA A 79 -3.73 0.21 17.25
CA ALA A 79 -2.58 -0.63 17.61
C ALA A 79 -1.46 -0.48 16.58
N ALA A 80 -1.78 -0.60 15.30
CA ALA A 80 -0.83 -0.39 14.21
C ALA A 80 -0.19 1.00 14.27
N THR A 81 -1.00 2.05 14.48
CA THR A 81 -0.51 3.43 14.57
C THR A 81 0.49 3.59 15.71
N ARG A 82 0.16 3.08 16.91
CA ARG A 82 1.05 3.12 18.07
C ARG A 82 2.34 2.34 17.80
N ASP A 83 2.23 1.14 17.24
CA ASP A 83 3.37 0.25 17.04
C ASP A 83 4.30 0.77 15.94
N LEU A 84 3.76 1.48 14.92
CA LEU A 84 4.56 2.22 13.94
C LEU A 84 5.35 3.35 14.60
N LEU A 85 4.71 4.17 15.45
CA LEU A 85 5.42 5.23 16.15
C LEU A 85 6.52 4.65 17.07
N ALA A 86 6.22 3.57 17.79
CA ALA A 86 7.20 2.87 18.62
C ALA A 86 8.35 2.24 17.82
N ALA A 87 8.08 1.82 16.57
CA ALA A 87 9.09 1.28 15.66
C ALA A 87 10.07 2.35 15.14
N GLY A 88 9.77 3.63 15.32
CA GLY A 88 10.64 4.77 14.99
C GLY A 88 10.19 5.60 13.78
N PHE A 89 8.97 5.41 13.27
CA PHE A 89 8.41 6.31 12.24
C PHE A 89 8.12 7.68 12.85
N ASP A 90 8.50 8.76 12.16
CA ASP A 90 8.34 10.14 12.67
C ASP A 90 6.88 10.58 12.67
N ARG A 91 6.09 10.04 11.73
CA ARG A 91 4.66 10.37 11.59
C ARG A 91 3.90 9.25 10.92
N VAL A 92 2.69 9.00 11.39
CA VAL A 92 1.67 8.20 10.70
C VAL A 92 0.68 9.16 10.06
N ASP A 93 0.58 9.17 8.73
CA ASP A 93 -0.43 9.95 8.02
C ASP A 93 -1.80 9.28 8.14
N TYR A 94 -1.83 7.95 8.00
CA TYR A 94 -2.99 7.13 8.34
C TYR A 94 -2.59 5.65 8.50
N VAL A 95 -3.42 4.92 9.25
CA VAL A 95 -3.67 3.49 9.10
C VAL A 95 -5.17 3.32 8.93
N ALA A 96 -5.60 2.48 7.99
CA ALA A 96 -7.01 2.22 7.76
C ALA A 96 -7.25 0.78 7.31
N ILE A 97 -8.22 0.13 7.94
CA ILE A 97 -8.79 -1.15 7.50
C ILE A 97 -10.04 -0.82 6.69
N ARG A 98 -10.09 -1.29 5.46
CA ARG A 98 -11.17 -0.99 4.51
C ARG A 98 -11.62 -2.24 3.79
N ASP A 99 -12.84 -2.17 3.26
CA ASP A 99 -13.30 -3.15 2.28
C ASP A 99 -12.35 -3.18 1.07
N ALA A 100 -11.91 -4.38 0.68
CA ALA A 100 -10.83 -4.53 -0.29
C ALA A 100 -11.24 -4.16 -1.73
N ALA A 101 -12.53 -4.09 -2.04
CA ALA A 101 -13.02 -3.75 -3.37
C ALA A 101 -13.37 -2.26 -3.50
N THR A 102 -13.95 -1.68 -2.44
CA THR A 102 -14.53 -0.33 -2.46
C THR A 102 -13.70 0.72 -1.74
N LEU A 103 -12.80 0.30 -0.85
CA LEU A 103 -12.14 1.16 0.15
C LEU A 103 -13.11 1.92 1.07
N GLY A 104 -14.38 1.48 1.13
CA GLY A 104 -15.39 2.00 2.03
C GLY A 104 -15.25 1.46 3.45
N ALA A 105 -16.32 1.58 4.23
CA ALA A 105 -16.39 0.93 5.54
C ALA A 105 -16.14 -0.59 5.41
N PRO A 106 -15.42 -1.22 6.37
CA PRO A 106 -15.21 -2.67 6.34
C PRO A 106 -16.54 -3.44 6.26
N SER A 107 -16.64 -4.35 5.31
CA SER A 107 -17.76 -5.28 5.17
C SER A 107 -17.44 -6.62 5.85
N GLU A 108 -18.33 -7.62 5.76
CA GLU A 108 -18.01 -8.99 6.15
C GLU A 108 -17.05 -9.69 5.16
N GLY A 109 -16.82 -9.10 3.98
CA GLY A 109 -15.97 -9.64 2.94
C GLY A 109 -14.47 -9.36 3.12
N PRO A 110 -13.66 -9.60 2.07
CA PRO A 110 -12.23 -9.35 2.10
C PRO A 110 -11.91 -7.90 2.49
N LYS A 111 -10.98 -7.75 3.42
CA LYS A 111 -10.51 -6.45 3.93
C LYS A 111 -9.05 -6.23 3.59
N ARG A 112 -8.65 -4.97 3.61
CA ARG A 112 -7.26 -4.57 3.43
C ARG A 112 -6.88 -3.52 4.46
N ILE A 113 -5.72 -3.69 5.09
CA ILE A 113 -5.09 -2.66 5.90
C ILE A 113 -4.17 -1.85 4.98
N LEU A 114 -4.28 -0.53 5.05
CA LEU A 114 -3.47 0.41 4.29
C LEU A 114 -2.80 1.37 5.26
N ALA A 115 -1.53 1.70 5.01
CA ALA A 115 -0.83 2.69 5.81
C ALA A 115 0.01 3.63 4.95
N ALA A 116 0.11 4.87 5.43
CA ALA A 116 1.07 5.84 4.96
C ALA A 116 1.81 6.43 6.16
N VAL A 117 3.13 6.41 6.10
CA VAL A 117 4.01 6.83 7.19
C VAL A 117 5.16 7.67 6.65
N ARG A 118 5.81 8.43 7.53
CA ARG A 118 7.02 9.19 7.22
C ARG A 118 8.18 8.76 8.09
N VAL A 119 9.34 8.66 7.46
CA VAL A 119 10.63 8.51 8.12
C VAL A 119 11.61 9.47 7.45
N GLY A 120 12.17 10.39 8.22
CA GLY A 120 12.85 11.58 7.71
C GLY A 120 11.93 12.38 6.79
N THR A 121 12.43 12.68 5.58
CA THR A 121 11.66 13.36 4.53
C THR A 121 10.84 12.40 3.68
N THR A 122 11.08 11.09 3.80
CA THR A 122 10.52 10.08 2.91
C THR A 122 9.14 9.63 3.39
N ARG A 123 8.14 9.76 2.52
CA ARG A 123 6.80 9.20 2.72
C ARG A 123 6.71 7.81 2.11
N LEU A 124 6.43 6.83 2.94
CA LEU A 124 6.26 5.43 2.56
C LEU A 124 4.78 5.06 2.62
N ILE A 125 4.40 4.12 1.76
CA ILE A 125 3.09 3.48 1.78
C ILE A 125 3.28 1.97 1.72
N ASP A 126 2.40 1.24 2.38
CA ASP A 126 2.27 -0.20 2.23
C ASP A 126 0.83 -0.60 2.54
N ASN A 127 0.45 -1.80 2.11
CA ASN A 127 -0.86 -2.37 2.36
C ASN A 127 -0.78 -3.89 2.33
N MET A 128 -1.78 -4.54 2.94
CA MET A 128 -1.93 -5.99 2.87
C MET A 128 -3.36 -6.44 3.14
N ALA A 129 -3.70 -7.63 2.64
CA ALA A 129 -4.95 -8.29 3.00
C ALA A 129 -4.99 -8.55 4.51
N VAL A 130 -6.15 -8.33 5.12
CA VAL A 130 -6.41 -8.71 6.51
C VAL A 130 -6.96 -10.14 6.51
N PRO A 131 -6.44 -11.05 7.35
CA PRO A 131 -6.97 -12.40 7.51
C PRO A 131 -8.44 -12.45 7.97
#